data_AF-A0A450SXL7-F1
#
_entry.id   AF-A0A450SXL7-F1
#
_cell.length_a   1.000
_cell.length_b   1.000
_cell.length_c   1.000
_cell.angle_alpha   90.00
_cell.angle_beta   90.00
_cell.angle_gamma   90.00
#
_symmetry.space_group_name_H-M   'P 1'
#
loop_
_entity.id
_entity.type
_entity.pdbx_description
1 polymer ?
#
loop_
_entity_poly.entity_id
_entity_poly.type
_entity_poly.pdbx_seq_one_letter_code
_entity_poly.pdbx_strand_id
1 'polypeptide(L)'
;MCKFEANSELFNENLRGFWPISAFPQQNHPKSDRLLANIIDFGLFEPGEIDLPGFLHTKRGADFQGAVSPEAFIAAMDRANSLLYVADNCGEIIFDCHFINRFLADKRVHLSVRGEPVLNDATREDIEGVFLHGNVTVLDTGDDSPGIVLETCGEAFRKAYEQADLVILKGQGNFEGIGTPGRDNVYSLFVAKCPVIARHIGCKQNDLVLTIPG
;
A
#
# COMPACT_ATOMS: atom_id res chain seq x y z
N MET A 1 22.27 8.30 9.82
CA MET A 1 22.06 8.65 8.41
C MET A 1 20.57 8.59 8.16
N CYS A 2 19.99 9.71 7.74
CA CYS A 2 18.56 9.80 7.45
C CYS A 2 18.21 8.72 6.42
N LYS A 3 17.19 7.89 6.68
CA LYS A 3 16.67 6.89 5.71
C LYS A 3 16.39 7.56 4.35
N PHE A 4 16.05 8.85 4.37
CA PHE A 4 15.89 9.68 3.19
C PHE A 4 17.17 9.90 2.40
N GLU A 5 18.35 10.18 2.98
CA GLU A 5 19.54 10.53 2.18
C GLU A 5 20.09 9.34 1.37
N ALA A 6 20.17 8.16 1.98
CA ALA A 6 20.70 6.97 1.30
C ALA A 6 19.77 6.45 0.18
N ASN A 7 18.45 6.66 0.32
CA ASN A 7 17.48 6.27 -0.70
C ASN A 7 17.15 7.42 -1.67
N SER A 8 17.18 8.69 -1.26
CA SER A 8 16.75 9.84 -2.07
C SER A 8 17.71 10.20 -3.21
N GLU A 9 19.00 9.88 -3.12
CA GLU A 9 19.91 10.02 -4.27
C GLU A 9 19.57 8.96 -5.34
N LEU A 10 19.37 7.70 -4.92
CA LEU A 10 18.87 6.62 -5.78
C LEU A 10 17.44 6.90 -6.32
N PHE A 11 16.60 7.57 -5.54
CA PHE A 11 15.21 7.91 -5.87
C PHE A 11 15.09 9.15 -6.77
N ASN A 12 15.84 10.23 -6.52
CA ASN A 12 15.70 11.49 -7.27
C ASN A 12 16.36 11.43 -8.65
N GLU A 13 17.53 10.80 -8.79
CA GLU A 13 18.23 10.77 -10.09
C GLU A 13 17.55 9.82 -11.07
N ASN A 14 17.09 8.65 -10.61
CA ASN A 14 16.44 7.67 -11.49
C ASN A 14 14.98 8.02 -11.81
N LEU A 15 14.16 8.50 -10.86
CA LEU A 15 12.73 8.68 -11.09
C LEU A 15 12.35 9.95 -11.87
N ARG A 16 13.15 11.03 -11.80
CA ARG A 16 12.85 12.27 -12.57
C ARG A 16 12.95 12.05 -14.08
N GLY A 17 13.80 11.14 -14.54
CA GLY A 17 13.87 10.71 -15.94
C GLY A 17 12.84 9.64 -16.32
N PHE A 18 12.29 8.94 -15.31
CA PHE A 18 11.40 7.78 -15.48
C PHE A 18 9.92 8.10 -15.47
N TRP A 19 9.55 9.36 -15.24
CA TRP A 19 8.17 9.76 -14.99
C TRP A 19 7.51 10.49 -16.18
N PRO A 20 7.37 9.89 -17.38
CA PRO A 20 6.29 10.31 -18.22
C PRO A 20 5.00 9.78 -17.57
N ILE A 21 4.03 10.69 -17.41
CA ILE A 21 2.63 10.42 -17.01
C ILE A 21 2.00 9.23 -17.78
N SER A 22 2.61 8.80 -18.88
CA SER A 22 2.27 7.62 -19.67
C SER A 22 2.57 6.25 -19.04
N ALA A 23 3.36 6.16 -17.96
CA ALA A 23 3.62 4.88 -17.27
C ALA A 23 2.47 4.47 -16.31
N PHE A 24 1.62 5.42 -15.92
CA PHE A 24 0.36 5.11 -15.27
C PHE A 24 -0.63 4.64 -16.33
N PRO A 25 -1.44 3.60 -16.06
CA PRO A 25 -2.49 3.17 -16.96
C PRO A 25 -3.33 4.39 -17.34
N GLN A 26 -3.28 4.78 -18.62
CA GLN A 26 -4.08 5.89 -19.13
C GLN A 26 -5.56 5.59 -18.86
N GLN A 27 -6.42 6.62 -18.90
CA GLN A 27 -7.86 6.49 -18.59
C GLN A 27 -8.58 5.33 -19.32
N ASN A 28 -7.99 4.80 -20.40
CA ASN A 28 -8.50 3.71 -21.23
C ASN A 28 -8.12 2.28 -20.77
N HIS A 29 -7.34 2.10 -19.71
CA HIS A 29 -7.07 0.77 -19.14
C HIS A 29 -8.20 0.27 -18.23
N PRO A 30 -8.42 -1.06 -18.13
CA PRO A 30 -9.31 -1.66 -17.14
C PRO A 30 -9.06 -1.08 -15.75
N LYS A 31 -10.11 -0.82 -14.97
CA LYS A 31 -9.97 -0.29 -13.60
C LYS A 31 -9.05 -1.17 -12.74
N SER A 32 -8.99 -2.49 -13.00
CA SER A 32 -8.11 -3.46 -12.32
C SER A 32 -6.62 -3.22 -12.56
N ASP A 33 -6.21 -2.69 -13.70
CA ASP A 33 -4.80 -2.36 -13.97
C ASP A 33 -4.34 -1.15 -13.12
N ARG A 34 -5.27 -0.34 -12.61
CA ARG A 34 -4.97 0.78 -11.69
C ARG A 34 -4.51 0.29 -10.31
N LEU A 35 -4.87 -0.94 -9.94
CA LEU A 35 -4.43 -1.57 -8.69
C LEU A 35 -2.97 -2.03 -8.76
N LEU A 36 -2.44 -2.32 -9.96
CA LEU A 36 -1.03 -2.70 -10.14
C LEU A 36 -0.09 -1.53 -9.86
N ALA A 37 -0.50 -0.32 -10.24
CA ALA A 37 0.24 0.91 -9.92
C ALA A 37 0.32 1.16 -8.40
N ASN A 38 -0.50 0.47 -7.61
CA ASN A 38 -0.60 0.58 -6.15
C ASN A 38 0.18 -0.54 -5.42
N ILE A 39 0.90 -1.43 -6.10
CA ILE A 39 1.70 -2.51 -5.46
C ILE A 39 3.10 -2.55 -6.04
N ILE A 40 3.74 -1.39 -6.03
CA ILE A 40 5.17 -1.35 -6.25
C ILE A 40 5.82 -1.56 -4.88
N ASP A 41 5.99 -2.83 -4.51
CA ASP A 41 6.80 -3.20 -3.36
C ASP A 41 8.27 -3.17 -3.78
N PHE A 42 8.93 -2.04 -3.51
CA PHE A 42 10.34 -1.86 -3.85
C PHE A 42 11.27 -2.83 -3.11
N GLY A 43 10.78 -3.50 -2.05
CA GLY A 43 11.53 -4.53 -1.33
C GLY A 43 11.75 -5.82 -2.13
N LEU A 44 11.19 -5.92 -3.34
CA LEU A 44 11.40 -7.04 -4.27
C LEU A 44 12.62 -6.87 -5.16
N PHE A 45 13.17 -5.66 -5.25
CA PHE A 45 14.31 -5.38 -6.11
C PHE A 45 15.61 -5.45 -5.29
N GLU A 46 16.60 -6.19 -5.79
CA GLU A 46 17.94 -6.12 -5.21
C GLU A 46 18.50 -4.69 -5.36
N PRO A 47 19.32 -4.20 -4.41
CA PRO A 47 19.95 -2.89 -4.53
C PRO A 47 20.74 -2.78 -5.84
N GLY A 48 20.24 -1.97 -6.80
CA GLY A 48 20.86 -1.76 -8.10
C GLY A 48 20.16 -2.42 -9.30
N GLU A 49 19.14 -3.27 -9.09
CA GLU A 49 18.36 -3.92 -10.17
C GLU A 49 16.86 -3.63 -10.04
N ILE A 50 16.48 -2.35 -10.07
CA ILE A 50 15.07 -1.95 -10.14
C ILE A 50 14.60 -2.02 -11.59
N ASP A 51 14.20 -3.20 -12.08
CA ASP A 51 13.46 -3.33 -13.35
C ASP A 51 11.96 -3.08 -13.15
N LEU A 52 11.65 -1.87 -12.69
CA LEU A 52 10.27 -1.44 -12.49
C LEU A 52 9.43 -1.46 -13.79
N PRO A 53 9.96 -1.08 -14.98
CA PRO A 53 9.24 -1.24 -16.24
C PRO A 53 8.96 -2.70 -16.56
N GLY A 54 9.94 -3.60 -16.39
CA GLY A 54 9.75 -5.03 -16.59
C GLY A 54 8.69 -5.59 -15.66
N PHE A 55 8.71 -5.21 -14.38
CA PHE A 55 7.67 -5.59 -13.42
C PHE A 55 6.28 -5.09 -13.83
N LEU A 56 6.14 -3.81 -14.16
CA LEU A 56 4.87 -3.20 -14.57
C LEU A 56 4.39 -3.69 -15.96
N HIS A 57 5.29 -4.09 -16.85
CA HIS A 57 4.96 -4.65 -18.16
C HIS A 57 4.60 -6.14 -18.11
N THR A 58 5.17 -6.89 -17.17
CA THR A 58 4.94 -8.33 -17.05
C THR A 58 3.75 -8.66 -16.16
N LYS A 59 3.44 -7.82 -15.18
CA LYS A 59 2.31 -8.01 -14.27
C LYS A 59 1.05 -7.29 -14.76
N ARG A 60 -0.09 -7.98 -14.71
CA ARG A 60 -1.44 -7.48 -15.07
C ARG A 60 -2.40 -7.68 -13.91
N GLY A 61 -3.56 -6.98 -13.92
CA GLY A 61 -4.56 -7.12 -12.86
C GLY A 61 -5.08 -8.55 -12.73
N ALA A 62 -4.97 -9.37 -13.78
CA ALA A 62 -5.29 -10.79 -13.72
C ALA A 62 -4.29 -11.64 -12.91
N ASP A 63 -3.14 -11.10 -12.53
CA ASP A 63 -2.07 -11.85 -11.85
C ASP A 63 -2.23 -11.86 -10.32
N PHE A 64 -3.20 -11.12 -9.80
CA PHE A 64 -3.57 -11.15 -8.40
C PHE A 64 -4.00 -12.56 -7.96
N GLN A 65 -3.33 -13.05 -6.93
CA GLN A 65 -3.69 -14.25 -6.20
C GLN A 65 -4.42 -13.88 -4.91
N GLY A 66 -5.09 -14.86 -4.30
CA GLY A 66 -5.78 -14.69 -3.03
C GLY A 66 -7.29 -14.82 -3.12
N ALA A 67 -7.97 -14.53 -2.02
CA ALA A 67 -9.41 -14.80 -1.88
C ALA A 67 -10.31 -13.75 -2.55
N VAL A 68 -9.76 -12.63 -3.02
CA VAL A 68 -10.54 -11.49 -3.51
C VAL A 68 -10.15 -11.16 -4.95
N SER A 69 -11.15 -11.08 -5.83
CA SER A 69 -10.90 -10.62 -7.20
C SER A 69 -10.70 -9.09 -7.24
N PRO A 70 -9.87 -8.58 -8.15
CA PRO A 70 -9.71 -7.15 -8.40
C PRO A 70 -11.05 -6.40 -8.59
N GLU A 71 -12.00 -6.98 -9.31
CA GLU A 71 -13.30 -6.39 -9.59
C GLU A 71 -14.14 -6.24 -8.32
N ALA A 72 -14.12 -7.25 -7.45
CA ALA A 72 -14.82 -7.21 -6.16
C ALA A 72 -14.22 -6.13 -5.26
N PHE A 73 -12.90 -6.02 -5.21
CA PHE A 73 -12.21 -4.97 -4.45
C PHE A 73 -12.52 -3.56 -4.98
N ILE A 74 -12.50 -3.37 -6.30
CA ILE A 74 -12.89 -2.09 -6.93
C ILE A 74 -14.34 -1.75 -6.60
N ALA A 75 -15.25 -2.73 -6.64
CA ALA A 75 -16.65 -2.50 -6.29
C ALA A 75 -16.82 -2.09 -4.81
N ALA A 76 -16.03 -2.67 -3.90
CA ALA A 76 -16.01 -2.27 -2.49
C ALA A 76 -15.49 -0.83 -2.32
N MET A 77 -14.39 -0.49 -3.00
CA MET A 77 -13.80 0.86 -3.02
C MET A 77 -14.74 1.91 -3.63
N ASP A 78 -15.44 1.58 -4.72
CA ASP A 78 -16.42 2.45 -5.36
C ASP A 78 -17.61 2.74 -4.42
N ARG A 79 -18.02 1.78 -3.57
CA ARG A 79 -19.12 1.94 -2.59
C ARG A 79 -18.73 2.69 -1.31
N ALA A 80 -17.46 2.59 -0.90
CA ALA A 80 -16.97 3.24 0.31
C ALA A 80 -16.99 4.78 0.17
N ASN A 81 -17.38 5.52 1.21
CA ASN A 81 -17.24 6.98 1.23
C ASN A 81 -16.00 7.41 2.04
N SER A 82 -15.52 6.52 2.90
CA SER A 82 -14.36 6.72 3.75
C SER A 82 -13.46 5.49 3.80
N LEU A 83 -12.16 5.72 3.78
CA LEU A 83 -11.15 4.67 3.80
C LEU A 83 -10.14 4.91 4.92
N LEU A 84 -9.67 3.84 5.54
CA LEU A 84 -8.38 3.79 6.22
C LEU A 84 -7.40 3.09 5.27
N TYR A 85 -6.36 3.83 4.86
CA TYR A 85 -5.29 3.34 4.01
C TYR A 85 -4.03 3.21 4.87
N VAL A 86 -3.58 1.99 5.15
CA VAL A 86 -2.41 1.72 5.98
C VAL A 86 -1.22 1.46 5.07
N ALA A 87 -0.24 2.37 5.08
CA ALA A 87 0.99 2.24 4.31
C ALA A 87 1.93 1.18 4.90
N ASP A 88 2.91 0.74 4.10
CA ASP A 88 3.97 -0.20 4.51
C ASP A 88 5.32 0.51 4.48
N ASN A 89 5.99 0.55 3.33
CA ASN A 89 7.39 0.95 3.22
C ASN A 89 7.62 2.41 2.82
N CYS A 90 8.74 2.98 3.28
CA CYS A 90 9.30 4.21 2.73
C CYS A 90 9.61 4.03 1.22
N GLY A 91 9.41 5.08 0.43
CA GLY A 91 9.50 5.02 -1.04
C GLY A 91 8.22 4.54 -1.71
N GLU A 92 7.64 3.40 -1.28
CA GLU A 92 6.34 2.93 -1.77
C GLU A 92 5.22 3.94 -1.48
N ILE A 93 5.28 4.58 -0.30
CA ILE A 93 4.28 5.56 0.13
C ILE A 93 4.10 6.76 -0.84
N ILE A 94 5.11 7.10 -1.65
CA ILE A 94 5.00 8.16 -2.66
C ILE A 94 4.01 7.76 -3.76
N PHE A 95 4.00 6.49 -4.15
CA PHE A 95 3.06 5.91 -5.11
C PHE A 95 1.67 5.80 -4.49
N ASP A 96 1.58 5.42 -3.22
CA ASP A 96 0.32 5.39 -2.48
C ASP A 96 -0.31 6.79 -2.45
N CYS A 97 0.46 7.84 -2.17
CA CYS A 97 -0.01 9.22 -2.19
C CYS A 97 -0.53 9.63 -3.58
N HIS A 98 0.16 9.22 -4.65
CA HIS A 98 -0.29 9.48 -6.03
C HIS A 98 -1.58 8.74 -6.34
N PHE A 99 -1.70 7.47 -5.93
CA PHE A 99 -2.90 6.68 -6.08
C PHE A 99 -4.09 7.35 -5.37
N ILE A 100 -3.90 7.73 -4.10
CA ILE A 100 -4.91 8.42 -3.29
C ILE A 100 -5.38 9.70 -4.00
N ASN A 101 -4.44 10.57 -4.39
CA ASN A 101 -4.77 11.82 -5.09
C ASN A 101 -5.50 11.61 -6.41
N ARG A 102 -5.13 10.58 -7.16
CA ARG A 102 -5.66 10.37 -8.50
C ARG A 102 -7.01 9.67 -8.50
N PHE A 103 -7.22 8.72 -7.59
CA PHE A 103 -8.33 7.78 -7.66
C PHE A 103 -9.27 7.84 -6.45
N LEU A 104 -8.87 8.48 -5.35
CA LEU A 104 -9.67 8.60 -4.13
C LEU A 104 -9.98 10.06 -3.76
N ALA A 105 -9.83 11.00 -4.70
CA ALA A 105 -10.05 12.42 -4.49
C ALA A 105 -11.47 12.76 -3.96
N ASP A 106 -12.47 11.97 -4.35
CA ASP A 106 -13.88 12.06 -3.94
C ASP A 106 -14.18 11.38 -2.60
N LYS A 107 -13.20 10.70 -1.99
CA LYS A 107 -13.34 9.93 -0.76
C LYS A 107 -12.71 10.67 0.42
N ARG A 108 -13.17 10.36 1.64
CA ARG A 108 -12.46 10.72 2.88
C ARG A 108 -11.40 9.66 3.18
N VAL A 109 -10.13 10.02 3.20
CA VAL A 109 -9.04 9.05 3.38
C VAL A 109 -8.28 9.35 4.66
N HIS A 110 -8.18 8.37 5.55
CA HIS A 110 -7.18 8.37 6.60
C HIS A 110 -5.95 7.61 6.10
N LEU A 111 -4.85 8.29 5.83
CA LEU A 111 -3.58 7.66 5.48
C LEU A 111 -2.80 7.41 6.78
N SER A 112 -2.60 6.14 7.13
CA SER A 112 -1.81 5.75 8.29
C SER A 112 -0.39 5.40 7.90
N VAL A 113 0.57 5.99 8.60
CA VAL A 113 2.00 5.65 8.59
C VAL A 113 2.40 5.05 9.95
N ARG A 114 3.67 4.71 10.16
CA ARG A 114 4.17 4.32 11.49
C ARG A 114 4.37 5.52 12.40
N GLY A 115 4.19 5.29 13.71
CA GLY A 115 4.43 6.30 14.75
C GLY A 115 5.92 6.57 14.95
N GLU A 116 6.74 5.53 14.84
CA GLU A 116 8.19 5.60 14.97
C GLU A 116 8.90 4.83 13.85
N PRO A 117 10.20 5.12 13.58
CA PRO A 117 10.98 4.38 12.59
C PRO A 117 11.16 2.90 12.97
N VAL A 118 10.40 2.02 12.31
CA VAL A 118 10.54 0.55 12.41
C VAL A 118 11.00 0.03 11.05
N LEU A 119 12.11 -0.74 11.01
CA LEU A 119 12.68 -1.30 9.77
C LEU A 119 12.80 -0.26 8.63
N ASN A 120 12.10 -0.46 7.51
CA ASN A 120 11.98 0.47 6.39
C ASN A 120 10.55 0.99 6.22
N ASP A 121 9.73 0.91 7.27
CA ASP A 121 8.35 1.37 7.21
C ASP A 121 8.27 2.90 7.07
N ALA A 122 7.23 3.35 6.37
CA ALA A 122 6.98 4.77 6.13
C ALA A 122 6.53 5.47 7.42
N THR A 123 7.04 6.68 7.61
CA THR A 123 6.71 7.59 8.72
C THR A 123 6.17 8.90 8.16
N ARG A 124 5.83 9.85 9.04
CA ARG A 124 5.37 11.19 8.62
C ARG A 124 6.45 11.96 7.85
N GLU A 125 7.72 11.74 8.17
CA GLU A 125 8.86 12.38 7.51
C GLU A 125 8.92 12.00 6.02
N ASP A 126 8.56 10.76 5.67
CA ASP A 126 8.63 10.25 4.29
C ASP A 126 7.61 10.88 3.34
N ILE A 127 6.60 11.57 3.86
CA ILE A 127 5.56 12.26 3.09
C ILE A 127 5.56 13.78 3.30
N GLU A 128 6.57 14.30 3.99
CA GLU A 128 6.76 15.73 4.11
C GLU A 128 6.98 16.35 2.72
N GLY A 129 6.20 17.40 2.40
CA GLY A 129 6.25 18.05 1.09
C GLY A 129 5.54 17.31 -0.06
N VAL A 130 4.98 16.12 0.19
CA VAL A 130 4.14 15.42 -0.80
C VAL A 130 2.74 16.03 -0.78
N PHE A 131 2.24 16.41 -1.96
CA PHE A 131 0.87 16.92 -2.08
C PHE A 131 -0.14 15.82 -1.75
N LEU A 132 -1.13 16.13 -0.92
CA LEU A 132 -2.32 15.33 -0.67
C LEU A 132 -3.56 16.22 -0.79
N HIS A 133 -4.62 15.72 -1.41
CA HIS A 133 -5.87 16.47 -1.53
C HIS A 133 -6.53 16.70 -0.16
N GLY A 134 -7.38 17.74 -0.06
CA GLY A 134 -7.92 18.22 1.22
C GLY A 134 -8.83 17.25 1.99
N ASN A 135 -9.18 16.09 1.42
CA ASN A 135 -9.95 15.05 2.11
C ASN A 135 -9.07 13.95 2.73
N VAL A 136 -7.74 14.10 2.67
CA VAL A 136 -6.79 13.18 3.29
C VAL A 136 -6.39 13.68 4.67
N THR A 137 -6.53 12.83 5.69
CA THR A 137 -5.99 13.05 7.02
C THR A 137 -4.87 12.05 7.28
N VAL A 138 -3.68 12.55 7.61
CA VAL A 138 -2.53 11.69 7.93
C VAL A 138 -2.50 11.39 9.43
N LEU A 139 -2.52 10.11 9.78
CA LEU A 139 -2.35 9.62 11.14
C LEU A 139 -1.21 8.60 11.22
N ASP A 140 -0.87 8.17 12.42
CA ASP A 140 0.08 7.08 12.65
C ASP A 140 -0.57 5.96 13.48
N THR A 141 0.06 4.79 13.50
CA THR A 141 -0.41 3.63 14.29
C THR A 141 -0.41 3.90 15.79
N GLY A 142 0.36 4.89 16.27
CA GLY A 142 0.51 5.22 17.68
C GLY A 142 1.37 4.24 18.47
N ASP A 143 2.11 3.36 17.79
CA ASP A 143 3.04 2.39 18.36
C ASP A 143 4.27 2.15 17.44
N ASP A 144 5.17 1.27 17.89
CA ASP A 144 6.41 0.86 17.22
C ASP A 144 6.37 -0.61 16.73
N SER A 145 5.19 -1.18 16.57
CA SER A 145 5.01 -2.56 16.10
C SER A 145 5.33 -2.70 14.61
N PRO A 146 6.01 -3.78 14.18
CA PRO A 146 6.07 -4.13 12.76
C PRO A 146 4.72 -4.69 12.31
N GLY A 147 4.00 -3.95 11.46
CA GLY A 147 2.63 -4.29 11.06
C GLY A 147 1.57 -3.62 11.94
N ILE A 148 0.31 -4.08 11.85
CA ILE A 148 -0.78 -3.57 12.69
C ILE A 148 -1.08 -4.57 13.80
N VAL A 149 -0.88 -4.19 15.06
CA VAL A 149 -1.40 -4.92 16.21
C VAL A 149 -2.48 -4.03 16.85
N LEU A 150 -3.76 -4.36 16.63
CA LEU A 150 -4.87 -3.47 16.97
C LEU A 150 -4.91 -3.12 18.46
N GLU A 151 -4.45 -4.04 19.32
CA GLU A 151 -4.44 -3.90 20.77
C GLU A 151 -3.45 -2.85 21.27
N THR A 152 -2.36 -2.62 20.53
CA THR A 152 -1.31 -1.65 20.88
C THR A 152 -1.46 -0.33 20.15
N CYS A 153 -2.25 -0.30 19.08
CA CYS A 153 -2.50 0.91 18.30
C CYS A 153 -3.13 2.04 19.15
N GLY A 154 -2.70 3.27 18.85
CA GLY A 154 -3.21 4.50 19.47
C GLY A 154 -4.71 4.73 19.21
N GLU A 155 -5.32 5.59 20.02
CA GLU A 155 -6.75 5.89 19.94
C GLU A 155 -7.17 6.48 18.57
N ALA A 156 -6.34 7.34 17.98
CA ALA A 156 -6.60 7.94 16.68
C ALA A 156 -6.68 6.87 15.57
N PHE A 157 -5.74 5.92 15.55
CA PHE A 157 -5.74 4.81 14.61
C PHE A 157 -6.96 3.91 14.82
N ARG A 158 -7.21 3.47 16.07
CA ARG A 158 -8.35 2.58 16.38
C ARG A 158 -9.69 3.21 15.97
N LYS A 159 -9.87 4.50 16.25
CA LYS A 159 -11.06 5.24 15.83
C LYS A 159 -11.20 5.31 14.31
N ALA A 160 -10.12 5.58 13.58
CA ALA A 160 -10.14 5.56 12.12
C ALA A 160 -10.44 4.15 11.57
N TYR A 161 -9.85 3.12 12.18
CA TYR A 161 -10.08 1.72 11.83
C TYR A 161 -11.53 1.31 12.04
N GLU A 162 -12.16 1.69 13.15
CA GLU A 162 -13.56 1.40 13.45
C GLU A 162 -14.52 2.14 12.52
N GLN A 163 -14.25 3.41 12.22
CA GLN A 163 -15.18 4.30 11.52
C GLN A 163 -15.11 4.23 10.00
N ALA A 164 -14.03 3.68 9.43
CA ALA A 164 -13.88 3.58 7.98
C ALA A 164 -14.89 2.60 7.36
N ASP A 165 -15.39 2.94 6.17
CA ASP A 165 -16.23 2.04 5.36
C ASP A 165 -15.39 0.94 4.69
N LEU A 166 -14.08 1.15 4.53
CA LEU A 166 -13.14 0.23 3.91
C LEU A 166 -11.74 0.40 4.52
N VAL A 167 -11.08 -0.69 4.87
CA VAL A 167 -9.68 -0.69 5.30
C VAL A 167 -8.82 -1.36 4.25
N ILE A 168 -7.73 -0.70 3.85
CA ILE A 168 -6.72 -1.22 2.92
C ILE A 168 -5.41 -1.33 3.69
N LEU A 169 -4.89 -2.54 3.81
CA LEU A 169 -3.61 -2.86 4.43
C LEU A 169 -2.57 -3.12 3.34
N LYS A 170 -1.56 -2.27 3.25
CA LYS A 170 -0.41 -2.50 2.35
C LYS A 170 0.63 -3.37 3.05
N GLY A 171 1.30 -4.23 2.29
CA GLY A 171 2.44 -4.99 2.80
C GLY A 171 2.09 -6.22 3.62
N GLN A 172 3.04 -7.15 3.66
CA GLN A 172 2.85 -8.45 4.31
C GLN A 172 2.80 -8.31 5.84
N GLY A 173 3.59 -7.40 6.42
CA GLY A 173 3.62 -7.19 7.87
C GLY A 173 2.28 -6.72 8.43
N ASN A 174 1.57 -5.83 7.72
CA ASN A 174 0.23 -5.41 8.12
C ASN A 174 -0.80 -6.57 8.01
N PHE A 175 -0.68 -7.43 6.99
CA PHE A 175 -1.52 -8.65 6.85
C PHE A 175 -1.26 -9.66 7.98
N GLU A 176 0.00 -9.88 8.34
CA GLU A 176 0.36 -10.81 9.42
C GLU A 176 -0.04 -10.27 10.81
N GLY A 177 0.21 -8.99 11.06
CA GLY A 177 -0.04 -8.37 12.37
C GLY A 177 -1.52 -8.29 12.72
N ILE A 178 -2.38 -7.93 11.75
CA ILE A 178 -3.81 -7.70 12.02
C ILE A 178 -4.54 -9.00 12.42
N GLY A 179 -3.99 -10.16 12.03
CA GLY A 179 -4.61 -11.46 12.26
C GLY A 179 -5.98 -11.58 11.59
N THR A 180 -6.95 -12.14 12.31
CA THR A 180 -8.34 -12.21 11.85
C THR A 180 -9.08 -10.93 12.27
N PRO A 181 -9.44 -10.02 11.34
CA PRO A 181 -10.11 -8.79 11.69
C PRO A 181 -11.51 -9.10 12.26
N GLY A 182 -11.88 -8.46 13.36
CA GLY A 182 -13.22 -8.55 13.95
C GLY A 182 -14.31 -7.82 13.16
N ARG A 183 -14.06 -7.52 11.89
CA ARG A 183 -14.97 -6.82 10.98
C ARG A 183 -14.76 -7.30 9.55
N ASP A 184 -15.81 -7.17 8.76
CA ASP A 184 -15.71 -7.33 7.31
C ASP A 184 -14.98 -6.11 6.71
N ASN A 185 -14.86 -6.04 5.38
CA ASN A 185 -14.37 -4.86 4.66
C ASN A 185 -12.93 -4.41 5.00
N VAL A 186 -12.07 -5.37 5.35
CA VAL A 186 -10.61 -5.21 5.44
C VAL A 186 -9.96 -6.01 4.30
N TYR A 187 -9.12 -5.35 3.51
CA TYR A 187 -8.42 -5.94 2.38
C TYR A 187 -6.92 -5.74 2.53
N SER A 188 -6.16 -6.79 2.25
CA SER A 188 -4.70 -6.75 2.24
C SER A 188 -4.16 -6.84 0.82
N LEU A 189 -3.16 -6.01 0.56
CA LEU A 189 -2.55 -5.83 -0.74
C LEU A 189 -1.02 -5.85 -0.59
N PHE A 190 -0.39 -6.92 -1.04
CA PHE A 190 1.05 -7.12 -0.81
C PHE A 190 1.65 -8.09 -1.82
N VAL A 191 2.97 -8.24 -1.78
CA VAL A 191 3.66 -9.33 -2.49
C VAL A 191 4.09 -10.39 -1.49
N ALA A 192 3.82 -11.66 -1.80
CA ALA A 192 4.17 -12.76 -0.90
C ALA A 192 5.69 -12.93 -0.83
N LYS A 193 6.33 -12.38 0.22
CA LYS A 193 7.79 -12.32 0.37
C LYS A 193 8.38 -13.64 0.86
N CYS A 194 7.60 -14.46 1.58
CA CYS A 194 8.10 -15.69 2.17
C CYS A 194 7.24 -16.93 1.81
N PRO A 195 7.84 -18.13 1.75
CA PRO A 195 7.12 -19.37 1.42
C PRO A 195 5.99 -19.72 2.38
N VAL A 196 6.05 -19.27 3.63
CA VAL A 196 5.02 -19.54 4.65
C VAL A 196 3.73 -18.83 4.30
N ILE A 197 3.80 -17.51 4.06
CA ILE A 197 2.63 -16.72 3.66
C ILE A 197 2.15 -17.13 2.26
N ALA A 198 3.05 -17.38 1.32
CA ALA A 198 2.66 -17.88 0.00
C ALA A 198 1.83 -19.18 0.09
N ARG A 199 2.26 -20.14 0.92
CA ARG A 199 1.50 -21.38 1.16
C ARG A 199 0.18 -21.14 1.87
N HIS A 200 0.14 -20.24 2.85
CA HIS A 200 -1.08 -19.88 3.57
C HIS A 200 -2.16 -19.34 2.62
N ILE A 201 -1.75 -18.47 1.69
CA ILE A 201 -2.63 -17.88 0.67
C ILE A 201 -2.94 -18.86 -0.48
N GLY A 202 -2.08 -19.86 -0.70
CA GLY A 202 -2.18 -20.77 -1.84
C GLY A 202 -1.59 -20.21 -3.14
N CYS A 203 -0.62 -19.29 -3.02
CA CYS A 203 0.11 -18.69 -4.15
C CYS A 203 1.60 -19.09 -4.14
N LYS A 204 2.38 -18.52 -5.08
CA LYS A 204 3.85 -18.63 -5.09
C LYS A 204 4.48 -17.42 -4.41
N GLN A 205 5.72 -17.58 -3.98
CA GLN A 205 6.53 -16.45 -3.55
C GLN A 205 6.69 -15.47 -4.71
N ASN A 206 6.67 -14.18 -4.41
CA ASN A 206 6.68 -13.05 -5.36
C ASN A 206 5.38 -12.87 -6.19
N ASP A 207 4.31 -13.60 -5.85
CA ASP A 207 2.99 -13.30 -6.42
C ASP A 207 2.39 -12.05 -5.78
N LEU A 208 1.66 -11.28 -6.60
CA LEU A 208 0.80 -10.20 -6.13
C LEU A 208 -0.39 -10.81 -5.39
N VAL A 209 -0.66 -10.36 -4.18
CA VAL A 209 -1.74 -10.88 -3.34
C VAL A 209 -2.77 -9.79 -3.08
N LEU A 210 -4.04 -10.13 -3.30
CA LEU A 210 -5.21 -9.37 -2.89
C LEU A 210 -6.14 -10.34 -2.13
N THR A 211 -6.30 -10.11 -0.84
CA THR A 211 -7.04 -11.03 0.04
C THR A 211 -7.72 -10.30 1.19
N ILE A 212 -8.53 -11.02 1.95
CA ILE A 212 -8.98 -10.62 3.28
C ILE A 212 -7.99 -11.22 4.30
N PRO A 213 -7.54 -10.48 5.32
CA PRO A 213 -6.71 -11.05 6.38
C PRO A 213 -7.48 -12.12 7.17
N GLY A 214 -6.82 -13.24 7.49
CA GLY A 214 -7.41 -14.38 8.19
C GLY A 214 -6.72 -15.71 7.92
#